data_AF-A0A7S3PAK2-F1
#
_entry.id   AF-A0A7S3PAK2-F1
#
_cell.length_a   1.000
_cell.length_b   1.000
_cell.length_c   1.000
_cell.angle_alpha   90.00
_cell.angle_beta   90.00
_cell.angle_gamma   90.00
#
_symmetry.space_group_name_H-M   'P 1'
#
loop_
_entity.id
_entity.type
_entity.pdbx_description
1 polymer ?
#
loop_
_entity_poly.entity_id
_entity_poly.type
_entity_poly.pdbx_seq_one_letter_code
_entity_poly.pdbx_strand_id
1 'polypeptide(L)'
;ETLFAGLKGEEGFYRPPPHGLRHPQIFYYGHTACLYINKLRVSGVLNKPVNAYFESIFEVGVDEMLWDDMNKNDMLWPVVSEVHEYRKEVYETVVDAIMNHPSLDDSKGGVRVDQSHPMWALFMGFEHERIHMETSSVLFRETPFHLVQQPENWPPIHPSARRPTPTTRPKKGVD
;
A
#
# COMPACT_ATOMS: atom_id res chain seq x y z
N GLU A 1 4.74 7.44 4.84
CA GLU A 1 3.32 7.36 4.46
C GLU A 1 2.45 7.66 5.68
N THR A 2 1.42 8.51 5.56
CA THR A 2 0.66 9.03 6.70
C THR A 2 -0.46 8.10 7.21
N LEU A 3 -0.97 7.19 6.37
CA LEU A 3 -2.05 6.27 6.78
C LEU A 3 -1.59 5.32 7.89
N PHE A 4 -0.47 4.62 7.67
CA PHE A 4 0.08 3.65 8.64
C PHE A 4 0.61 4.27 9.93
N ALA A 5 0.92 5.58 9.94
CA ALA A 5 1.20 6.32 11.18
C ALA A 5 -0.02 6.37 12.14
N GLY A 6 -1.21 6.02 11.64
CA GLY A 6 -2.43 5.89 12.42
C GLY A 6 -2.53 4.59 13.20
N LEU A 7 -1.63 3.62 13.03
CA LEU A 7 -1.56 2.44 13.91
C LEU A 7 -0.76 2.78 15.17
N LYS A 8 -1.25 2.31 16.30
CA LYS A 8 -0.60 2.46 17.60
C LYS A 8 0.17 1.18 17.93
N GLY A 9 1.50 1.28 17.95
CA GLY A 9 2.38 0.13 18.14
C GLY A 9 2.34 -0.84 16.95
N GLU A 10 2.96 -2.01 17.11
CA GLU A 10 3.12 -2.98 16.03
C GLU A 10 1.96 -3.97 15.91
N GLU A 11 1.19 -4.18 16.97
CA GLU A 11 0.11 -5.18 16.99
C GLU A 11 -0.91 -4.97 15.86
N GLY A 12 -1.29 -3.72 15.59
CA GLY A 12 -2.20 -3.39 14.50
C GLY A 12 -1.68 -3.75 13.11
N PHE A 13 -0.36 -3.84 12.93
CA PHE A 13 0.23 -4.30 11.67
C PHE A 13 0.01 -5.79 11.44
N TYR A 14 0.07 -6.60 12.50
CA TYR A 14 0.02 -8.06 12.41
C TYR A 14 -1.38 -8.65 12.59
N ARG A 15 -2.27 -7.92 13.25
CA ARG A 15 -3.62 -8.39 13.56
C ARG A 15 -4.42 -8.59 12.27
N PRO A 16 -4.87 -9.83 11.96
CA PRO A 16 -5.73 -10.06 10.82
C PRO A 16 -7.09 -9.37 10.99
N PRO A 17 -7.72 -8.93 9.88
CA PRO A 17 -9.08 -8.40 9.92
C PRO A 17 -10.07 -9.42 10.49
N PRO A 18 -11.05 -9.01 11.32
CA PRO A 18 -11.97 -9.94 12.01
C PRO A 18 -12.76 -10.87 11.08
N HIS A 19 -13.01 -10.44 9.84
CA HIS A 19 -13.74 -11.21 8.85
C HIS A 19 -12.89 -12.29 8.14
N GLY A 20 -11.55 -12.26 8.28
CA GLY A 20 -10.65 -13.30 7.76
C GLY A 20 -10.46 -13.38 6.24
N LEU A 21 -10.98 -12.42 5.47
CA LEU A 21 -10.97 -12.44 3.98
C LEU A 21 -9.83 -11.60 3.36
N ARG A 22 -8.96 -11.05 4.19
CA ARG A 22 -7.91 -10.08 3.82
C ARG A 22 -6.67 -10.33 4.68
N HIS A 23 -5.52 -9.97 4.14
CA HIS A 23 -4.25 -10.03 4.87
C HIS A 23 -4.19 -8.97 5.98
N PRO A 24 -3.32 -9.14 7.00
CA PRO A 24 -3.06 -8.10 7.98
C PRO A 24 -2.38 -6.87 7.35
N GLN A 25 -2.43 -5.73 8.04
CA GLN A 25 -1.94 -4.43 7.54
C GLN A 25 -0.46 -4.45 7.11
N ILE A 26 0.37 -5.29 7.74
CA ILE A 26 1.79 -5.46 7.39
C ILE A 26 1.99 -5.93 5.93
N PHE A 27 1.06 -6.74 5.40
CA PHE A 27 1.09 -7.15 4.00
C PHE A 27 0.97 -5.93 3.10
N TYR A 28 -0.09 -5.13 3.28
CA TYR A 28 -0.33 -3.92 2.48
C TYR A 28 0.77 -2.88 2.66
N TYR A 29 1.40 -2.85 3.84
CA TYR A 29 2.55 -2.01 4.12
C TYR A 29 3.75 -2.37 3.24
N GLY A 30 4.08 -3.64 3.04
CA GLY A 30 5.19 -4.07 2.16
C GLY A 30 4.81 -4.21 0.68
N HIS A 31 3.58 -4.63 0.39
CA HIS A 31 3.09 -5.03 -0.93
C HIS A 31 3.19 -3.92 -1.98
N THR A 32 2.81 -2.70 -1.63
CA THR A 32 2.86 -1.58 -2.60
C THR A 32 4.30 -1.27 -3.01
N ALA A 33 5.25 -1.29 -2.07
CA ALA A 33 6.67 -1.11 -2.36
C ALA A 33 7.23 -2.25 -3.22
N CYS A 34 6.91 -3.50 -2.89
CA CYS A 34 7.27 -4.67 -3.68
C CYS A 34 6.82 -4.56 -5.14
N LEU A 35 5.58 -4.09 -5.37
CA LEU A 35 5.04 -3.97 -6.71
C LEU A 35 5.88 -3.03 -7.59
N TYR A 36 6.36 -1.89 -7.07
CA TYR A 36 7.22 -0.99 -7.85
C TYR A 36 8.48 -1.71 -8.35
N ILE A 37 9.19 -2.42 -7.45
CA ILE A 37 10.40 -3.16 -7.80
C ILE A 37 10.09 -4.23 -8.84
N ASN A 38 9.05 -5.02 -8.64
CA ASN A 38 8.70 -6.10 -9.56
C ASN A 38 8.30 -5.57 -10.94
N LYS A 39 7.49 -4.51 -11.03
CA LYS A 39 7.08 -3.95 -12.33
C LYS A 39 8.24 -3.27 -13.04
N LEU A 40 9.11 -2.55 -12.33
CA LEU A 40 10.31 -1.96 -12.93
C LEU A 40 11.32 -3.02 -13.38
N ARG A 41 11.37 -4.18 -12.72
CA ARG A 41 12.17 -5.32 -13.19
C ARG A 41 11.59 -5.96 -14.45
N VAL A 42 10.27 -6.20 -14.47
CA VAL A 42 9.59 -6.76 -15.65
C VAL A 42 9.71 -5.83 -16.86
N SER A 43 9.68 -4.51 -16.67
CA SER A 43 9.85 -3.55 -17.78
C SER A 43 11.31 -3.32 -18.20
N GLY A 44 12.27 -3.91 -17.51
CA GLY A 44 13.70 -3.78 -17.81
C GLY A 44 14.36 -2.48 -17.31
N VAL A 45 13.68 -1.67 -16.50
CA VAL A 45 14.27 -0.49 -15.85
C VAL A 45 15.26 -0.92 -14.76
N LEU A 46 14.90 -1.96 -14.00
CA LEU A 46 15.74 -2.54 -12.95
C LEU A 46 16.18 -3.95 -13.34
N ASN A 47 17.44 -4.28 -13.07
CA ASN A 47 17.98 -5.61 -13.38
C ASN A 47 18.00 -6.56 -12.17
N LYS A 48 17.82 -6.03 -10.96
CA LYS A 48 17.93 -6.80 -9.70
C LYS A 48 16.84 -6.42 -8.70
N PRO A 49 16.46 -7.36 -7.81
CA PRO A 49 15.64 -7.05 -6.63
C PRO A 49 16.32 -6.07 -5.68
N VAL A 50 15.53 -5.42 -4.81
CA VAL A 50 16.04 -4.70 -3.62
C VAL A 50 16.22 -5.71 -2.49
N ASN A 51 15.19 -6.49 -2.18
CA ASN A 51 15.25 -7.58 -1.22
C ASN A 51 14.41 -8.77 -1.73
N ALA A 52 15.08 -9.72 -2.38
CA ALA A 52 14.42 -10.82 -3.09
C ALA A 52 13.45 -11.63 -2.21
N TYR A 53 13.75 -11.76 -0.92
CA TYR A 53 12.87 -12.42 0.03
C TYR A 53 11.59 -11.60 0.25
N PHE A 54 11.72 -10.30 0.53
CA PHE A 54 10.58 -9.40 0.72
C PHE A 54 9.75 -9.28 -0.54
N GLU A 55 10.38 -9.15 -1.71
CA GLU A 55 9.64 -9.17 -2.97
C GLU A 55 8.87 -10.48 -3.14
N SER A 56 9.44 -11.64 -2.82
CA SER A 56 8.74 -12.93 -2.91
C SER A 56 7.53 -13.03 -1.98
N ILE A 57 7.64 -12.56 -0.74
CA ILE A 57 6.57 -12.72 0.26
C ILE A 57 5.46 -11.67 0.12
N PHE A 58 5.80 -10.48 -0.37
CA PHE A 58 4.85 -9.40 -0.58
C PHE A 58 4.28 -9.39 -2.00
N GLU A 59 4.80 -10.16 -2.96
CA GLU A 59 4.24 -10.24 -4.31
C GLU A 59 2.93 -11.04 -4.38
N VAL A 60 2.71 -11.95 -3.43
CA VAL A 60 1.56 -12.85 -3.44
C VAL A 60 0.26 -12.05 -3.28
N GLY A 61 -0.47 -11.87 -4.38
CA GLY A 61 -1.81 -11.31 -4.37
C GLY A 61 -2.84 -12.28 -3.78
N VAL A 62 -4.07 -11.81 -3.63
CA VAL A 62 -5.20 -12.70 -3.35
C VAL A 62 -5.48 -13.49 -4.63
N ASP A 63 -5.17 -14.78 -4.64
CA ASP A 63 -5.53 -15.67 -5.75
C ASP A 63 -7.07 -15.72 -5.87
N GLU A 64 -7.59 -15.24 -6.99
CA GLU A 64 -9.03 -15.20 -7.30
C GLU A 64 -9.64 -16.60 -7.47
N MET A 65 -8.81 -17.60 -7.78
CA MET A 65 -9.21 -18.99 -7.98
C MET A 65 -9.15 -19.82 -6.69
N LEU A 66 -8.49 -19.30 -5.64
CA LEU A 66 -8.41 -19.88 -4.29
C LEU A 66 -9.15 -18.98 -3.29
N TRP A 67 -10.45 -18.85 -3.52
CA TRP A 67 -11.36 -18.07 -2.66
C TRP A 67 -11.47 -18.65 -1.23
N ASP A 68 -11.12 -19.92 -1.03
CA ASP A 68 -11.19 -20.67 0.23
C ASP A 68 -9.81 -20.99 0.84
N ASP A 69 -8.72 -20.39 0.35
CA ASP A 69 -7.44 -20.50 1.05
C ASP A 69 -7.46 -19.60 2.29
N MET A 70 -8.04 -20.14 3.37
CA MET A 70 -8.17 -19.53 4.69
C MET A 70 -6.85 -19.59 5.50
N ASN A 71 -5.77 -20.17 4.97
CA ASN A 71 -4.45 -20.24 5.62
C ASN A 71 -3.61 -18.96 5.43
N LYS A 72 -4.19 -17.90 4.85
CA LYS A 72 -3.53 -16.61 4.53
C LYS A 72 -2.95 -15.85 5.73
N ASN A 73 -3.24 -16.26 6.96
CA ASN A 73 -2.79 -15.62 8.20
C ASN A 73 -1.72 -16.43 8.97
N ASP A 74 -1.32 -17.60 8.51
CA ASP A 74 -0.28 -18.41 9.17
C ASP A 74 1.15 -17.96 8.81
N MET A 75 1.27 -16.93 7.98
CA MET A 75 2.55 -16.37 7.61
C MET A 75 3.18 -15.59 8.76
N LEU A 76 4.44 -15.91 9.07
CA LEU A 76 5.29 -15.08 9.90
C LEU A 76 5.76 -13.87 9.08
N TRP A 77 5.12 -12.73 9.32
CA TRP A 77 5.50 -11.46 8.69
C TRP A 77 6.80 -10.91 9.28
N PRO A 78 7.63 -10.20 8.48
CA PRO A 78 8.82 -9.52 8.98
C PRO A 78 8.50 -8.47 10.05
N VAL A 79 9.50 -8.04 10.82
CA VAL A 79 9.29 -7.00 11.82
C VAL A 79 8.98 -5.64 11.16
N VAL A 80 8.14 -4.81 11.78
CA VAL A 80 7.66 -3.55 11.16
C VAL A 80 8.84 -2.66 10.74
N SER A 81 9.89 -2.60 11.55
CA SER A 81 11.11 -1.84 11.26
C SER A 81 11.87 -2.34 10.02
N GLU A 82 11.91 -3.65 9.77
CA GLU A 82 12.55 -4.20 8.58
C GLU A 82 11.74 -3.86 7.33
N VAL A 83 10.41 -3.98 7.39
CA VAL A 83 9.54 -3.57 6.28
C VAL A 83 9.64 -2.07 6.05
N HIS A 84 9.79 -1.27 7.11
CA HIS A 84 10.00 0.17 6.99
C HIS A 84 11.31 0.52 6.26
N GLU A 85 12.43 -0.10 6.64
CA GLU A 85 13.72 0.14 5.97
C GLU A 85 13.67 -0.34 4.52
N TYR A 86 13.07 -1.51 4.26
CA TYR A 86 12.83 -1.97 2.89
C TYR A 86 12.07 -0.94 2.05
N ARG A 87 10.98 -0.38 2.57
CA ARG A 87 10.21 0.65 1.87
C ARG A 87 11.04 1.90 1.58
N LYS A 88 11.96 2.26 2.46
CA LYS A 88 12.87 3.39 2.28
C LYS A 88 13.89 3.11 1.17
N GLU A 89 14.49 1.92 1.15
CA GLU A 89 15.39 1.49 0.06
C GLU A 89 14.65 1.44 -1.30
N VAL A 90 13.41 0.94 -1.33
CA VAL A 90 12.57 0.96 -2.52
C VAL A 90 12.30 2.39 -2.98
N TYR A 91 11.94 3.29 -2.07
CA TYR A 91 11.72 4.70 -2.39
C TYR A 91 12.96 5.33 -3.04
N GLU A 92 14.13 5.15 -2.43
CA GLU A 92 15.41 5.64 -2.97
C GLU A 92 15.70 5.06 -4.36
N THR A 93 15.46 3.75 -4.55
CA THR A 93 15.62 3.06 -5.83
C THR A 93 14.69 3.60 -6.91
N VAL A 94 13.42 3.83 -6.59
CA VAL A 94 12.43 4.39 -7.54
C VAL A 94 12.77 5.84 -7.88
N VAL A 95 13.19 6.65 -6.90
CA VAL A 95 13.65 8.02 -7.13
C VAL A 95 14.87 8.03 -8.03
N ASP A 96 15.86 7.18 -7.79
CA ASP A 96 17.05 7.05 -8.65
C ASP A 96 16.65 6.69 -10.09
N ALA A 97 15.76 5.71 -10.27
CA ALA A 97 15.25 5.34 -11.59
C ALA A 97 14.56 6.52 -12.30
N ILE A 98 13.77 7.33 -11.59
CA ILE A 98 13.11 8.51 -12.17
C ILE A 98 14.13 9.59 -12.54
N MET A 99 15.11 9.84 -11.67
CA MET A 99 16.05 10.96 -11.83
C MET A 99 17.18 10.66 -12.83
N ASN A 100 17.61 9.41 -12.94
CA ASN A 100 18.86 9.06 -13.61
C ASN A 100 18.71 8.09 -14.79
N HIS A 101 17.53 7.50 -15.04
CA HIS A 101 17.39 6.54 -16.13
C HIS A 101 17.51 7.23 -17.50
N PRO A 102 18.37 6.74 -18.41
CA PRO A 102 18.66 7.41 -19.69
C PRO A 102 17.43 7.61 -20.59
N SER A 103 16.41 6.76 -20.48
CA SER A 103 15.19 6.90 -21.29
C SER A 103 14.34 8.11 -20.90
N LEU A 104 14.62 8.75 -19.77
CA LEU A 104 13.96 9.97 -19.30
C LEU A 104 14.78 11.24 -19.59
N ASP A 105 15.91 11.13 -20.31
CA ASP A 105 16.70 12.29 -20.75
C ASP A 105 15.87 13.20 -21.67
N ASP A 106 15.51 14.38 -21.16
CA ASP A 106 14.71 15.39 -21.84
C ASP A 106 15.56 16.49 -22.50
N SER A 107 16.89 16.36 -22.51
CA SER A 107 17.81 17.34 -23.09
C SER A 107 17.59 17.62 -24.58
N LYS A 108 16.96 16.67 -25.30
CA LYS A 108 16.62 16.77 -26.72
C LYS A 108 15.13 17.08 -26.98
N GLY A 109 14.37 17.38 -25.92
CA GLY A 109 12.93 17.63 -25.96
C GLY A 109 12.17 16.75 -24.98
N GLY A 110 10.92 17.12 -24.69
CA GLY A 110 10.10 16.43 -23.70
C GLY A 110 9.92 14.94 -24.00
N VAL A 111 10.10 14.10 -22.98
CA VAL A 111 9.90 12.65 -23.06
C VAL A 111 8.43 12.31 -22.86
N ARG A 112 7.88 11.53 -23.80
CA ARG A 112 6.53 10.96 -23.66
C ARG A 112 6.62 9.55 -23.10
N VAL A 113 6.10 9.36 -21.88
CA VAL A 113 5.95 8.03 -21.26
C VAL A 113 4.55 7.50 -21.56
N ASP A 114 4.44 6.66 -22.58
CA ASP A 114 3.22 5.89 -22.90
C ASP A 114 3.40 4.40 -22.61
N GLN A 115 2.39 3.58 -22.92
CA GLN A 115 2.38 2.13 -22.59
C GLN A 115 3.54 1.32 -23.20
N SER A 116 4.20 1.83 -24.26
CA SER A 116 5.36 1.19 -24.87
C SER A 116 6.68 1.55 -24.18
N HIS A 117 6.69 2.61 -23.37
CA HIS A 117 7.88 3.09 -22.68
C HIS A 117 8.10 2.32 -21.37
N PRO A 118 9.33 1.89 -21.02
CA PRO A 118 9.59 1.02 -19.87
C PRO A 118 9.18 1.67 -18.51
N MET A 119 9.25 3.00 -18.41
CA MET A 119 8.78 3.74 -17.22
C MET A 119 7.25 3.77 -17.06
N TRP A 120 6.47 3.27 -18.03
CA TRP A 120 5.03 3.08 -17.84
C TRP A 120 4.71 2.20 -16.64
N ALA A 121 5.64 1.32 -16.25
CA ALA A 121 5.58 0.53 -15.02
C ALA A 121 5.30 1.37 -13.75
N LEU A 122 5.79 2.62 -13.69
CA LEU A 122 5.53 3.51 -12.56
C LEU A 122 4.04 3.87 -12.42
N PHE A 123 3.34 4.06 -13.54
CA PHE A 123 1.91 4.39 -13.53
C PHE A 123 1.07 3.22 -13.02
N MET A 124 1.47 1.98 -13.31
CA MET A 124 0.86 0.81 -12.67
C MET A 124 1.08 0.84 -11.15
N GLY A 125 2.29 1.19 -10.69
CA GLY A 125 2.60 1.37 -9.28
C GLY A 125 1.75 2.44 -8.60
N PHE A 126 1.63 3.63 -9.20
CA PHE A 126 0.84 4.73 -8.66
C PHE A 126 -0.63 4.35 -8.47
N GLU A 127 -1.26 3.79 -9.50
CA GLU A 127 -2.67 3.41 -9.43
C GLU A 127 -2.90 2.25 -8.47
N HIS A 128 -1.99 1.27 -8.44
CA HIS A 128 -2.07 0.16 -7.50
C HIS A 128 -1.91 0.61 -6.04
N GLU A 129 -0.99 1.54 -5.77
CA GLU A 129 -0.85 2.13 -4.43
C GLU A 129 -2.12 2.87 -4.00
N ARG A 130 -2.81 3.57 -4.92
CA ARG A 130 -4.11 4.21 -4.63
C ARG A 130 -5.18 3.19 -4.25
N ILE A 131 -5.26 2.07 -4.96
CA ILE A 131 -6.19 0.97 -4.64
C ILE A 131 -5.91 0.41 -3.24
N HIS A 132 -4.63 0.22 -2.90
CA HIS A 132 -4.24 -0.28 -1.59
C HIS A 132 -4.36 0.74 -0.47
N MET A 133 -4.27 2.03 -0.77
CA MET A 133 -4.59 3.10 0.17
C MET A 133 -6.07 3.05 0.57
N GLU A 134 -6.98 2.90 -0.42
CA GLU A 134 -8.41 2.74 -0.15
C GLU A 134 -8.70 1.45 0.63
N THR A 135 -8.14 0.32 0.18
CA THR A 135 -8.30 -0.98 0.85
C THR A 135 -7.83 -0.92 2.30
N SER A 136 -6.62 -0.41 2.55
CA SER A 136 -6.08 -0.26 3.90
C SER A 136 -6.95 0.66 4.75
N SER A 137 -7.47 1.76 4.18
CA SER A 137 -8.36 2.67 4.92
C SER A 137 -9.65 2.00 5.41
N VAL A 138 -10.20 1.04 4.67
CA VAL A 138 -11.37 0.25 5.10
C VAL A 138 -10.98 -0.65 6.26
N LEU A 139 -9.86 -1.37 6.15
CA LEU A 139 -9.37 -2.26 7.21
C LEU A 139 -9.01 -1.50 8.50
N PHE A 140 -8.57 -0.24 8.39
CA PHE A 140 -8.38 0.65 9.55
C PHE A 140 -9.67 0.89 10.34
N ARG A 141 -10.83 0.97 9.66
CA ARG A 141 -12.13 1.18 10.33
C ARG A 141 -12.57 -0.05 11.12
N GLU A 142 -12.06 -1.22 10.76
CA GLU A 142 -12.32 -2.50 11.44
C GLU A 142 -11.28 -2.81 12.52
N THR A 143 -10.20 -2.03 12.58
CA THR A 143 -9.14 -2.19 13.58
C THR A 143 -9.65 -1.74 14.96
N PRO A 144 -9.40 -2.50 16.05
CA PRO A 144 -9.81 -2.10 17.39
C PRO A 144 -9.37 -0.68 17.75
N PHE A 145 -10.28 0.10 18.35
CA PHE A 145 -10.05 1.52 18.63
C PHE A 145 -8.76 1.80 19.43
N HIS A 146 -8.36 0.91 20.33
CA HIS A 146 -7.15 1.06 21.14
C HIS A 146 -5.84 0.87 20.36
N LEU A 147 -5.91 0.35 19.12
CA LEU A 147 -4.78 0.13 18.22
C LEU A 147 -4.68 1.19 17.12
N VAL A 148 -5.58 2.18 17.11
CA VAL A 148 -5.54 3.30 16.18
C VAL A 148 -5.32 4.61 16.90
N GLN A 149 -4.70 5.55 16.22
CA GLN A 149 -4.42 6.91 16.68
C GLN A 149 -4.60 7.89 15.53
N GLN A 150 -4.82 9.16 15.85
CA GLN A 150 -4.79 10.23 14.86
C GLN A 150 -3.31 10.59 14.57
N PRO A 151 -2.83 10.46 13.32
CA PRO A 151 -1.51 10.95 12.95
C PRO A 151 -1.40 12.46 13.18
N GLU A 152 -0.25 12.91 13.68
CA GLU A 152 0.03 14.33 13.93
C GLU A 152 -0.15 15.20 12.68
N ASN A 153 0.22 14.64 11.52
CA ASN A 153 0.24 15.34 10.24
C ASN A 153 -1.10 15.29 9.48
N TRP A 154 -2.18 14.79 10.10
CA TRP A 154 -3.49 14.74 9.44
C TRP A 154 -4.11 16.14 9.34
N PRO A 155 -4.75 16.45 8.20
CA PRO A 155 -5.51 17.68 8.09
C PRO A 155 -6.65 17.69 9.11
N PRO A 156 -7.10 18.89 9.54
CA PRO A 156 -8.29 18.99 10.37
C PRO A 156 -9.48 18.36 9.65
N ILE A 157 -10.40 17.80 10.44
CA ILE A 157 -11.65 17.23 9.92
C ILE A 157 -12.35 18.27 9.04
N HIS A 158 -12.64 17.89 7.79
CA HIS A 158 -13.31 18.77 6.83
C HIS A 158 -14.67 19.24 7.41
N PRO A 159 -15.06 20.52 7.24
CA PRO A 159 -16.30 21.05 7.81
C PRO A 159 -17.58 20.26 7.46
N SER A 160 -17.60 19.57 6.32
CA SER A 160 -18.73 18.72 5.92
C SER A 160 -18.99 17.56 6.89
N ALA A 161 -17.98 17.06 7.61
CA ALA A 161 -18.15 15.98 8.58
C ALA A 161 -18.89 16.44 9.86
N ARG A 162 -19.01 17.76 10.08
CA ARG A 162 -19.83 18.32 11.17
C ARG A 162 -21.30 18.47 10.79
N ARG A 163 -21.65 18.25 9.52
CA ARG A 163 -23.06 18.23 9.10
C ARG A 163 -23.75 17.03 9.76
N PRO A 164 -24.95 17.20 10.32
CA PRO A 164 -25.71 16.07 10.81
C PRO A 164 -25.97 15.09 9.66
N THR A 165 -25.37 13.91 9.70
CA THR A 165 -25.72 12.82 8.78
C THR A 165 -27.01 12.17 9.29
N PRO A 166 -28.06 12.02 8.46
CA PRO A 166 -29.35 11.45 8.89
C PRO A 166 -29.21 10.08 9.55
N THR A 167 -28.20 9.31 9.14
CA THR A 167 -28.09 7.87 9.37
C THR A 167 -27.31 7.45 10.61
N THR A 168 -26.75 8.38 11.40
CA THR A 168 -25.95 7.99 12.59
C THR A 168 -26.79 7.53 13.78
N ARG A 169 -28.11 7.73 13.72
CA ARG A 169 -29.08 7.26 14.73
C ARG A 169 -30.37 6.81 14.04
N PRO A 170 -30.38 5.64 13.38
CA PRO A 170 -31.57 5.15 12.70
C PRO A 170 -32.74 5.09 13.69
N LYS A 171 -33.85 5.73 13.34
CA LYS A 171 -35.07 5.72 14.15
C LYS A 171 -36.00 4.64 13.62
N LYS A 172 -36.39 3.70 14.50
CA LYS A 172 -37.34 2.64 14.16
C LYS A 172 -38.62 3.23 13.52
N GLY A 173 -38.88 2.85 12.27
CA GLY A 173 -40.07 3.27 11.52
C GLY A 173 -40.00 4.67 10.90
N VAL A 174 -38.82 5.28 10.81
CA VAL A 174 -38.59 6.59 10.16
C VAL A 174 -37.54 6.47 9.07
N ASP A 175 -36.41 5.86 9.40
CA ASP A 175 -35.38 5.44 8.44
C ASP A 175 -35.63 4.00 7.97
#